data_AF-A0A4Y2SLN3-F1
#
_entry.id   AF-A0A4Y2SLN3-F1
#
_cell.length_a   1.000
_cell.length_b   1.000
_cell.length_c   1.000
_cell.angle_alpha   90.00
_cell.angle_beta   90.00
_cell.angle_gamma   90.00
#
_symmetry.space_group_name_H-M   'P 1'
#
loop_
_entity.id
_entity.type
_entity.pdbx_description
1 polymer ?
#
loop_
_entity_poly.entity_id
_entity_poly.type
_entity_poly.pdbx_seq_one_letter_code
_entity_poly.pdbx_strand_id
1 'polypeptide(L)'
;MVLSLEQRIFLVLECQHLEHSYVQTRRSFQRIFLGRRDLSDNAIKDLFEMFERTGNVNDDRIGNVCPPRSAVTEWNSDYVHLVVRERPWTSVRSIFGGKKHIIFIC
;
A
#
# COMPACT_ATOMS: atom_id res chain seq x y z
N MET A 1 15.49 10.08 -8.10
CA MET A 1 15.82 8.99 -7.16
C MET A 1 14.55 8.20 -6.93
N VAL A 2 14.54 6.88 -7.10
CA VAL A 2 13.32 6.07 -6.93
C VAL A 2 13.36 5.45 -5.53
N LEU A 3 12.56 6.01 -4.61
CA LEU A 3 12.31 5.41 -3.29
C LEU A 3 11.46 4.14 -3.46
N SER A 4 11.75 3.08 -2.70
CA SER A 4 10.86 1.91 -2.62
C SER A 4 9.54 2.26 -1.91
N LEU A 5 8.50 1.45 -2.09
CA LEU A 5 7.21 1.65 -1.41
C LEU A 5 7.38 1.70 0.12
N GLU A 6 8.15 0.76 0.69
CA GLU A 6 8.48 0.71 2.12
C GLU A 6 9.10 2.03 2.61
N GLN A 7 10.06 2.57 1.86
CA GLN A 7 10.72 3.83 2.20
C GLN A 7 9.76 5.01 2.19
N ARG A 8 8.79 5.04 1.28
CA ARG A 8 7.79 6.11 1.18
C ARG A 8 6.75 6.03 2.27
N ILE A 9 6.26 4.82 2.57
CA ILE A 9 5.35 4.58 3.70
C ILE A 9 6.03 5.04 4.99
N PHE A 10 7.28 4.63 5.20
CA PHE A 10 8.06 5.07 6.34
C PHE A 10 8.13 6.60 6.43
N LEU A 11 8.48 7.29 5.34
CA LEU A 11 8.61 8.75 5.33
C LEU A 11 7.29 9.47 5.68
N VAL A 12 6.16 9.00 5.15
CA VAL A 12 4.85 9.60 5.45
C VAL A 12 4.49 9.41 6.92
N LEU A 13 4.62 8.19 7.44
CA LEU A 13 4.32 7.89 8.84
C LEU A 13 5.22 8.66 9.80
N GLU A 14 6.52 8.71 9.50
CA GLU A 14 7.50 9.41 10.33
C GLU A 14 7.29 10.94 10.27
N CYS A 15 6.93 11.50 9.11
CA CYS A 15 6.55 12.91 8.99
C CYS A 15 5.31 13.26 9.83
N GLN A 16 4.28 12.40 9.83
CA GLN A 16 3.10 12.62 10.67
C GLN A 16 3.45 12.51 12.16
N HIS A 17 4.27 11.52 12.53
CA HIS A 17 4.68 11.31 13.91
C HIS A 17 5.51 12.49 14.47
N LEU A 18 6.32 13.13 13.63
CA LEU A 18 7.21 14.24 13.99
C LEU A 18 6.62 15.62 13.68
N GLU A 19 5.28 15.73 13.62
CA GLU A 19 4.58 17.01 13.42
C GLU A 19 5.09 17.79 12.20
N HIS A 20 5.31 17.11 11.07
CA HIS A 20 5.81 17.66 9.80
C HIS A 20 7.26 18.19 9.86
N SER A 21 8.09 17.72 10.79
CA SER A 21 9.52 18.03 10.84
C SER A 21 10.31 17.23 9.78
N TYR A 22 10.51 17.82 8.60
CA TYR A 22 11.26 17.18 7.50
C TYR A 22 12.71 16.88 7.84
N VAL A 23 13.36 17.74 8.62
CA VAL A 23 14.76 17.55 9.06
C VAL A 23 14.90 16.33 9.96
N GLN A 24 13.99 16.18 10.92
CA GLN A 24 14.01 15.03 11.83
C GLN A 24 13.61 13.73 11.10
N THR A 25 12.62 13.81 10.21
CA THR A 25 12.23 12.71 9.33
C THR A 25 13.42 12.23 8.49
N ARG A 26 14.15 13.15 7.85
CA ARG A 26 15.35 12.81 7.05
C ARG A 26 16.41 12.12 7.90
N ARG A 27 16.68 12.63 9.11
CA ARG A 27 17.64 12.01 10.04
C ARG A 27 17.22 10.62 10.46
N SER A 28 15.94 10.41 10.75
CA SER A 28 15.38 9.09 11.09
C SER A 28 15.50 8.12 9.92
N PHE A 29 15.13 8.58 8.72
CA PHE A 29 15.26 7.83 7.48
C PHE A 29 16.71 7.40 7.20
N GLN A 30 17.68 8.32 7.33
CA GLN A 30 19.09 8.01 7.14
C GLN A 30 19.62 7.01 8.19
N ARG A 31 19.11 7.08 9.43
CA ARG A 31 19.48 6.14 10.50
C ARG A 31 19.01 4.72 10.21
N ILE A 32 17.80 4.56 9.68
CA ILE A 32 17.17 3.26 9.43
C ILE A 32 17.61 2.69 8.08
N PHE A 33 17.58 3.49 7.02
CA PHE A 33 17.91 3.08 5.65
C PHE A 33 19.35 3.42 5.27
N LEU A 34 20.31 2.99 6.11
CA LEU A 34 21.75 3.19 5.95
C LEU A 34 22.22 2.96 4.51
N GLY A 35 23.07 3.86 4.00
CA GLY A 35 23.71 3.72 2.67
C GLY A 35 22.90 4.25 1.48
N ARG A 36 21.73 4.85 1.70
CA ARG A 36 21.00 5.57 0.65
C ARG A 36 21.50 7.01 0.53
N ARG A 37 21.66 7.48 -0.72
CA ARG A 37 22.02 8.88 -1.06
C ARG A 37 21.06 9.86 -0.39
N ASP A 38 21.56 11.03 -0.01
CA ASP A 38 20.80 12.06 0.71
C ASP A 38 19.47 12.37 0.01
N LEU A 39 18.38 12.01 0.69
CA LEU A 39 17.04 12.42 0.33
C LEU A 39 16.90 13.90 0.71
N SER A 40 16.60 14.77 -0.26
CA SER A 40 16.43 16.19 0.02
C SER A 40 15.15 16.45 0.81
N ASP A 41 15.14 17.52 1.61
CA ASP A 41 13.93 17.91 2.35
C ASP A 41 12.77 18.23 1.40
N ASN A 42 13.07 18.78 0.22
CA ASN A 42 12.09 18.99 -0.85
C ASN A 42 11.50 17.67 -1.33
N ALA A 43 12.29 16.60 -1.49
CA ALA A 43 11.77 15.31 -1.92
C ALA A 43 10.85 14.65 -0.88
N ILE A 44 11.13 14.86 0.41
CA ILE A 44 10.24 14.42 1.50
C ILE A 44 8.94 15.24 1.48
N LYS A 45 9.06 16.56 1.32
CA LYS A 45 7.93 17.47 1.25
C LYS A 45 7.01 17.15 0.07
N ASP A 46 7.55 16.99 -1.13
CA ASP A 46 6.79 16.67 -2.34
C ASP A 46 6.03 15.35 -2.19
N LEU A 47 6.69 14.33 -1.61
CA LEU A 47 6.06 13.04 -1.30
C LEU A 47 4.89 13.20 -0.34
N PHE A 48 5.08 14.01 0.70
CA PHE A 48 4.07 14.25 1.72
C PHE A 48 2.88 15.04 1.17
N GLU A 49 3.11 16.10 0.39
CA GLU A 49 2.05 16.87 -0.27
C GLU A 49 1.26 16.02 -1.28
N MET A 50 1.94 15.13 -2.00
CA MET A 50 1.28 14.17 -2.89
C MET A 50 0.36 13.23 -2.10
N PHE A 51 0.81 12.74 -0.94
CA PHE A 51 0.01 11.91 -0.06
C PHE A 51 -1.21 12.68 0.49
N GLU A 52 -1.04 13.89 1.02
CA GLU A 52 -2.16 14.71 1.50
C GLU A 52 -3.20 14.98 0.39
N ARG A 53 -2.74 15.16 -0.85
CA ARG A 53 -3.62 15.43 -1.99
C ARG A 53 -4.38 14.19 -2.49
N THR A 54 -3.78 13.01 -2.43
CA THR A 54 -4.30 11.81 -3.13
C THR A 54 -4.62 10.63 -2.20
N GLY A 55 -4.18 10.68 -0.94
CA GLY A 55 -4.18 9.53 -0.03
C GLY A 55 -3.23 8.40 -0.45
N ASN A 56 -2.34 8.64 -1.43
CA ASN A 56 -1.52 7.60 -2.05
C ASN A 56 -0.03 7.91 -1.93
N VAL A 57 0.76 6.86 -1.62
CA VAL A 57 2.22 6.88 -1.52
C VAL A 57 2.92 6.21 -2.72
N ASN A 58 2.14 5.59 -3.62
CA ASN A 58 2.64 4.99 -4.84
C ASN A 58 3.06 6.06 -5.85
N ASP A 59 4.00 5.68 -6.72
CA ASP A 59 4.40 6.47 -7.88
C ASP A 59 3.71 5.84 -9.07
N ASP A 60 3.11 6.69 -9.89
CA ASP A 60 2.40 6.36 -11.12
C ASP A 60 3.31 5.58 -12.10
N ARG A 61 4.62 5.55 -11.87
CA ARG A 61 5.62 4.71 -12.56
C ARG A 61 5.60 3.23 -12.17
N ILE A 62 4.89 2.80 -11.12
CA ILE A 62 4.55 1.39 -10.94
C ILE A 62 3.45 1.09 -11.95
N GLY A 63 3.86 0.95 -13.21
CA GLY A 63 2.99 0.60 -14.31
C GLY A 63 2.30 -0.72 -14.02
N ASN A 64 0.98 -0.73 -14.18
CA ASN A 64 0.15 -1.93 -14.27
C ASN A 64 0.31 -2.92 -13.09
N VAL A 65 0.13 -2.48 -11.86
CA VAL A 65 -0.64 -3.37 -10.97
C VAL A 65 -2.06 -3.30 -11.52
N CYS A 66 -2.58 -4.42 -12.05
CA CYS A 66 -3.95 -4.48 -12.52
C CYS A 66 -4.88 -3.77 -11.50
N PRO A 67 -5.94 -3.06 -11.94
CA PRO A 67 -6.95 -2.55 -11.02
C PRO A 67 -7.29 -3.64 -10.01
N PRO A 68 -7.43 -3.33 -8.71
CA PRO A 68 -7.70 -4.33 -7.68
C PRO A 68 -8.80 -5.26 -8.18
N ARG A 69 -8.42 -6.47 -8.61
CA ARG A 69 -9.41 -7.45 -9.03
C ARG A 69 -9.97 -7.97 -7.73
N SER A 70 -11.08 -7.38 -7.31
CA SER A 70 -11.94 -8.02 -6.33
C SER A 70 -12.24 -9.42 -6.87
N ALA A 71 -11.91 -10.45 -6.10
CA ALA A 71 -12.35 -11.81 -6.42
C ALA A 71 -13.88 -11.92 -6.36
N VAL A 72 -14.53 -10.92 -5.76
CA VAL A 72 -15.97 -10.73 -5.82
C VAL A 72 -16.32 -9.88 -7.05
N THR A 73 -16.96 -10.50 -8.03
CA THR A 73 -17.62 -9.85 -9.17
C THR A 73 -19.12 -9.77 -8.89
N GLU A 74 -19.86 -8.92 -9.61
CA GLU A 74 -21.33 -8.89 -9.55
C GLU A 74 -21.94 -10.28 -9.81
N TRP A 75 -21.25 -11.15 -10.55
CA TRP A 75 -21.71 -12.50 -10.85
C TRP A 75 -21.58 -13.49 -9.68
N ASN A 76 -20.69 -13.24 -8.71
CA ASN A 76 -20.46 -14.16 -7.59
C ASN A 76 -20.70 -13.53 -6.19
N SER A 77 -21.12 -12.26 -6.13
CA SER A 77 -21.36 -11.52 -4.88
C SER A 77 -22.42 -12.17 -4.00
N ASP A 78 -23.55 -12.58 -4.59
CA ASP A 78 -24.66 -13.16 -3.84
C ASP A 78 -24.28 -14.50 -3.21
N TYR A 79 -23.51 -15.30 -3.96
CA TYR A 79 -22.99 -16.57 -3.48
C TYR A 79 -21.98 -16.39 -2.35
N VAL A 80 -21.05 -15.44 -2.48
CA VAL A 80 -20.08 -15.12 -1.42
C VAL A 80 -20.81 -14.61 -0.17
N HIS A 81 -21.80 -13.74 -0.34
CA HIS A 81 -22.59 -13.21 0.78
C HIS A 81 -23.35 -14.32 1.50
N LEU A 82 -23.95 -15.27 0.77
CA LEU A 82 -24.62 -16.43 1.34
C LEU A 82 -23.65 -17.29 2.17
N VAL A 83 -22.49 -17.62 1.61
CA VAL A 83 -21.51 -18.50 2.28
C VAL A 83 -20.92 -17.84 3.52
N VAL A 84 -20.62 -16.54 3.48
CA VAL A 84 -20.15 -15.79 4.66
C VAL A 84 -21.22 -15.75 5.74
N ARG A 85 -22.50 -15.58 5.36
CA ARG A 85 -23.60 -15.54 6.31
C ARG A 85 -23.86 -16.89 6.98
N GLU A 86 -23.81 -17.98 6.21
CA GLU A 86 -24.03 -19.33 6.75
C GLU A 86 -22.80 -19.89 7.48
N ARG A 87 -21.60 -19.51 7.05
CA ARG A 87 -20.33 -20.06 7.52
C ARG A 87 -19.25 -18.98 7.61
N PRO A 88 -19.33 -18.09 8.62
CA PRO A 88 -18.48 -16.89 8.72
C PRO A 88 -16.98 -17.18 8.84
N TRP A 89 -16.61 -18.40 9.26
CA TRP A 89 -15.22 -18.83 9.40
C TRP A 89 -14.67 -19.59 8.18
N THR A 90 -15.39 -19.58 7.06
CA THR A 90 -14.96 -20.26 5.84
C THR A 90 -13.86 -19.48 5.16
N SER A 91 -12.71 -20.12 4.94
CA SER A 91 -11.63 -19.50 4.18
C SER A 91 -12.06 -19.21 2.74
N VAL A 92 -11.59 -18.09 2.18
CA VAL A 92 -11.85 -17.70 0.78
C VAL A 92 -11.50 -18.85 -0.19
N ARG A 93 -10.43 -19.59 0.09
CA ARG A 93 -10.02 -20.78 -0.70
C ARG A 93 -11.08 -21.87 -0.74
N SER A 94 -11.82 -22.05 0.36
CA SER A 94 -12.92 -23.02 0.45
C SER A 94 -14.18 -22.54 -0.27
N ILE A 95 -14.40 -21.22 -0.36
CA ILE A 95 -15.54 -20.64 -1.09
C ILE A 95 -15.41 -20.87 -2.60
N PHE A 96 -14.19 -20.69 -3.13
CA PHE A 96 -13.93 -20.74 -4.58
C PHE A 96 -13.31 -22.05 -5.09
N GLY A 97 -13.24 -23.08 -4.22
CA GLY A 97 -13.03 -24.48 -4.58
C GLY A 97 -11.98 -24.73 -5.66
N GLY A 98 -10.70 -24.66 -5.31
CA GLY A 98 -9.62 -25.22 -6.14
C GLY A 98 -9.40 -24.61 -7.53
N LYS A 99 -10.12 -23.54 -7.91
CA LYS A 99 -9.88 -22.83 -9.17
C LYS A 99 -8.55 -22.09 -9.07
N LYS A 100 -7.50 -22.71 -9.61
CA LYS A 100 -6.09 -22.28 -9.64
C LYS A 100 -5.82 -20.93 -10.33
N HIS A 101 -6.85 -20.17 -10.69
CA HIS A 101 -6.73 -18.91 -11.42
C HIS A 101 -7.02 -17.66 -10.57
N ILE A 102 -7.35 -17.82 -9.28
CA ILE A 102 -7.47 -16.69 -8.38
C ILE A 102 -6.16 -16.55 -7.61
N ILE A 103 -5.22 -15.83 -8.20
CA ILE A 103 -4.01 -15.36 -7.52
C ILE A 103 -4.40 -14.07 -6.79
N PHE A 104 -4.42 -14.10 -5.47
CA PHE A 104 -4.41 -12.89 -4.65
C PHE A 104 -2.96 -12.53 -4.37
N ILE A 105 -2.51 -11.41 -4.91
CA ILE A 105 -1.25 -10.77 -4.50
C ILE A 105 -1.67 -9.72 -3.49
N CYS A 106 -1.30 -9.93 -2.22
CA CYS A 106 -1.40 -8.90 -1.18
C CYS A 106 -0.38 -7.79 -1.45
#